data_AF-A0A2E7RAG4-F1
#
_entry.id   AF-A0A2E7RAG4-F1
#
_cell.length_a   1.000
_cell.length_b   1.000
_cell.length_c   1.000
_cell.angle_alpha   90.00
_cell.angle_beta   90.00
_cell.angle_gamma   90.00
#
_symmetry.space_group_name_H-M   'P 1'
#
loop_
_entity.id
_entity.type
_entity.pdbx_description
1 polymer ?
#
loop_
_entity_poly.entity_id
_entity_poly.type
_entity_poly.pdbx_seq_one_letter_code
_entity_poly.pdbx_strand_id
1 'polypeptide(L)'
;MLEEVFYGNTLLQWSIAFSIVAGSLVVGRILYWLFKNIAKKLSSATTTKFDDILIDTIAEPFTFVLTLVGFYWAISTLALPLTLGGWFSKGFYFLIFISIAWFVARLFDVLVQEYIAPKVASSESDLGDQLIPIIRKSIKLAIWVFAIIFGLDNAGYDVGAVIAG
;
A
#
# COMPACT_ATOMS: atom_id res chain seq x y z
N MET A 1 -2.09 -1.72 40.26
CA MET A 1 -2.88 -1.17 39.14
C MET A 1 -2.27 -1.51 37.78
N LEU A 2 -0.97 -1.31 37.51
CA LEU A 2 -0.40 -1.67 36.19
C LEU A 2 -0.36 -3.17 35.88
N GLU A 3 -0.44 -4.03 36.90
CA GLU A 3 -0.41 -5.51 36.76
C GLU A 3 -1.80 -6.13 36.60
N GLU A 4 -2.88 -5.35 36.59
CA GLU A 4 -4.21 -5.89 36.31
C GLU A 4 -4.27 -6.40 34.87
N VAL A 5 -4.68 -7.67 34.73
CA VAL A 5 -4.72 -8.39 33.47
C VAL A 5 -6.08 -8.18 32.81
N PHE A 6 -6.11 -7.48 31.69
CA PHE A 6 -7.27 -7.26 30.83
C PHE A 6 -7.05 -7.95 29.49
N TYR A 7 -7.90 -8.92 29.16
CA TYR A 7 -7.76 -9.79 27.97
C TYR A 7 -6.36 -10.43 27.84
N GLY A 8 -5.81 -10.91 28.95
CA GLY A 8 -4.48 -11.55 28.97
C GLY A 8 -3.30 -10.59 28.91
N ASN A 9 -3.54 -9.27 28.98
CA ASN A 9 -2.50 -8.24 28.89
C ASN A 9 -2.59 -7.27 30.06
N THR A 10 -1.45 -6.80 30.54
CA THR A 10 -1.38 -5.76 31.58
C THR A 10 -1.77 -4.39 31.03
N LEU A 11 -2.20 -3.47 31.89
CA LEU A 11 -2.44 -2.08 31.50
C LEU A 11 -1.18 -1.43 30.88
N LEU A 12 0.01 -1.85 31.32
CA LEU A 12 1.27 -1.40 30.74
C LEU A 12 1.43 -1.87 29.29
N GLN A 13 1.13 -3.14 28.98
CA GLN A 13 1.19 -3.65 27.61
C GLN A 13 0.23 -2.93 26.67
N TRP A 14 -1.00 -2.67 27.12
CA TRP A 14 -1.95 -1.85 26.37
C TRP A 14 -1.43 -0.43 26.12
N SER A 15 -0.83 0.19 27.13
CA SER A 15 -0.24 1.52 27.02
C SER A 15 0.94 1.56 26.03
N ILE A 16 1.77 0.51 26.02
CA ILE A 16 2.86 0.34 25.05
C ILE A 16 2.30 0.20 23.64
N ALA A 17 1.35 -0.71 23.41
CA ALA A 17 0.74 -0.90 22.11
C ALA A 17 0.10 0.40 21.57
N PHE A 18 -0.65 1.11 22.42
CA PHE A 18 -1.24 2.40 22.07
C PHE A 18 -0.19 3.45 21.71
N SER A 19 0.91 3.51 22.47
CA SER A 19 2.03 4.42 22.20
C SER A 19 2.72 4.10 20.88
N ILE A 20 2.87 2.82 20.52
CA ILE A 20 3.43 2.41 19.22
C ILE A 20 2.48 2.80 18.09
N VAL A 21 1.17 2.58 18.22
CA VAL A 21 0.17 3.02 17.23
C VAL A 21 0.26 4.54 17.02
N ALA A 22 0.18 5.33 18.10
CA ALA A 22 0.29 6.78 18.02
C ALA A 22 1.62 7.22 17.40
N GLY A 23 2.73 6.61 17.83
CA GLY A 23 4.07 6.85 17.29
C GLY A 23 4.17 6.54 15.80
N SER A 24 3.61 5.42 15.34
CA SER A 24 3.60 5.02 13.92
C SER A 24 2.83 6.00 13.04
N LEU A 25 1.71 6.53 13.52
CA LEU A 25 0.94 7.56 12.80
C LEU A 25 1.73 8.86 12.69
N VAL A 26 2.41 9.27 13.77
CA VAL A 26 3.27 10.45 13.79
C VAL A 26 4.45 10.26 12.83
N VAL A 27 5.15 9.13 12.90
CA VAL A 27 6.26 8.79 12.01
C VAL A 27 5.81 8.76 10.55
N GLY A 28 4.67 8.11 10.25
CA GLY A 28 4.08 8.09 8.91
C GLY A 28 3.82 9.49 8.38
N ARG A 29 3.28 10.39 9.20
CA ARG A 29 3.01 11.79 8.81
C ARG A 29 4.29 12.61 8.64
N ILE A 30 5.29 12.40 9.49
CA ILE A 30 6.61 13.02 9.36
C ILE A 30 7.28 12.56 8.06
N LEU A 31 7.25 11.27 7.76
CA LEU A 31 7.84 10.74 6.54
C LEU A 31 7.11 11.24 5.30
N TYR A 32 5.77 11.28 5.32
CA TYR A 32 5.01 11.89 4.23
C TYR A 32 5.42 13.34 3.99
N TRP A 33 5.55 14.13 5.08
CA TRP A 33 6.03 15.50 4.98
C TRP A 33 7.48 15.58 4.45
N LEU A 34 8.38 14.71 4.91
CA LEU A 34 9.76 14.63 4.45
C LEU A 34 9.83 14.29 2.97
N PHE A 35 9.13 13.24 2.51
CA PHE A 35 9.07 12.87 1.10
C PHE A 35 8.57 14.03 0.25
N LYS A 36 7.50 14.71 0.67
CA LYS A 36 6.96 15.87 -0.05
C LYS A 36 7.94 17.04 -0.12
N ASN A 37 8.69 17.31 0.95
CA ASN A 37 9.69 18.38 0.96
C ASN A 37 10.94 18.02 0.17
N ILE A 38 11.38 16.75 0.23
CA ILE A 38 12.48 16.22 -0.57
C ILE A 38 12.10 16.26 -2.06
N ALA A 39 10.87 15.87 -2.41
CA ALA A 39 10.33 15.96 -3.76
C ALA A 39 10.45 17.38 -4.32
N LYS A 40 9.94 18.37 -3.59
CA LYS A 40 10.04 19.79 -3.97
C LYS A 40 11.48 20.27 -4.15
N LYS A 41 12.41 19.76 -3.33
CA LYS A 41 13.82 20.16 -3.40
C LYS A 41 14.53 19.48 -4.58
N LEU A 42 14.23 18.22 -4.86
CA LEU A 42 14.77 17.48 -6.00
C LEU A 42 14.20 18.00 -7.33
N SER A 43 12.91 18.31 -7.42
CA SER A 43 12.33 18.90 -8.63
C SER A 43 12.69 20.37 -8.84
N SER A 44 13.20 21.06 -7.82
CA SER A 44 13.89 22.34 -8.06
C SER A 44 15.25 22.16 -8.73
N ALA A 45 15.82 20.94 -8.70
CA ALA A 45 17.08 20.58 -9.34
C ALA A 45 16.91 19.81 -10.67
N THR A 46 15.71 19.26 -10.96
CA THR A 46 15.37 18.62 -12.25
C THR A 46 14.21 19.32 -12.94
N THR A 47 14.27 19.54 -14.25
CA THR A 47 13.27 20.35 -15.00
C THR A 47 11.95 19.63 -15.31
N THR A 48 11.74 18.39 -14.86
CA THR A 48 10.65 17.52 -15.36
C THR A 48 9.52 17.31 -14.35
N LYS A 49 8.30 17.75 -14.70
CA LYS A 49 7.04 17.50 -13.96
C LYS A 49 6.80 16.02 -13.63
N PHE A 50 7.35 15.12 -14.46
CA PHE A 50 7.26 13.68 -14.27
C PHE A 50 7.90 13.21 -12.96
N ASP A 51 9.03 13.79 -12.56
CA ASP A 51 9.76 13.40 -11.35
C ASP A 51 8.94 13.72 -10.09
N ASP A 52 8.27 14.88 -10.07
CA ASP A 52 7.35 15.27 -8.99
C ASP A 52 6.21 14.26 -8.81
N ILE A 53 5.57 13.88 -9.92
CA ILE A 53 4.43 12.94 -9.93
C ILE A 53 4.89 11.56 -9.48
N LEU A 54 6.07 11.11 -9.93
CA LEU A 54 6.63 9.82 -9.56
C LEU A 54 6.96 9.74 -8.07
N ILE A 55 7.59 10.78 -7.51
CA ILE A 55 7.93 10.82 -6.09
C ILE A 55 6.67 10.82 -5.22
N ASP A 56 5.65 11.62 -5.57
CA ASP A 56 4.37 11.62 -4.84
C ASP A 56 3.67 10.25 -4.92
N THR A 57 3.73 9.62 -6.10
CA THR A 57 3.16 8.29 -6.35
C THR A 57 3.81 7.18 -5.52
N ILE A 58 5.09 7.29 -5.22
CA ILE A 58 5.82 6.34 -4.36
C ILE A 58 5.62 6.67 -2.88
N ALA A 59 5.67 7.96 -2.52
CA ALA A 59 5.65 8.42 -1.13
C ALA A 59 4.37 7.99 -0.40
N GLU A 60 3.21 8.12 -1.04
CA GLU A 60 1.93 7.79 -0.42
C GLU A 60 1.83 6.29 -0.03
N PRO A 61 2.02 5.31 -0.92
CA PRO A 61 2.05 3.88 -0.56
C PRO A 61 3.14 3.52 0.43
N PHE A 62 4.32 4.13 0.31
CA PHE A 62 5.39 3.85 1.26
C PHE A 62 5.00 4.28 2.69
N THR A 63 4.43 5.48 2.84
CA THR A 63 3.96 5.96 4.15
C THR A 63 2.82 5.12 4.71
N PHE A 64 1.92 4.64 3.85
CA PHE A 64 0.84 3.74 4.23
C PHE A 64 1.38 2.39 4.74
N VAL A 65 2.26 1.73 3.99
CA VAL A 65 2.87 0.44 4.37
C VAL A 65 3.65 0.57 5.67
N LEU A 66 4.43 1.64 5.85
CA LEU A 66 5.17 1.83 7.09
C LEU A 66 4.24 2.03 8.29
N THR A 67 3.13 2.75 8.10
CA THR A 67 2.10 2.88 9.13
C THR A 67 1.50 1.52 9.46
N LEU A 68 1.16 0.70 8.47
CA LEU A 68 0.68 -0.67 8.67
C LEU A 68 1.68 -1.51 9.46
N VAL A 69 2.98 -1.45 9.14
CA VAL A 69 4.04 -2.16 9.87
C VAL A 69 4.10 -1.73 11.34
N GLY A 70 3.93 -0.43 11.61
CA GLY A 70 3.84 0.08 12.98
C GLY A 70 2.64 -0.49 13.75
N PHE A 71 1.48 -0.59 13.10
CA PHE A 71 0.29 -1.22 13.69
C PHE A 71 0.50 -2.72 13.96
N TYR A 72 1.13 -3.43 13.02
CA TYR A 72 1.51 -4.83 13.21
C TYR A 72 2.43 -4.99 14.41
N TRP A 73 3.44 -4.12 14.53
CA TRP A 73 4.36 -4.15 15.66
C TRP A 73 3.64 -3.85 16.98
N ALA A 74 2.77 -2.85 17.03
CA ALA A 74 1.97 -2.55 18.21
C ALA A 74 1.16 -3.76 18.68
N ILE A 75 0.45 -4.42 17.76
CA ILE A 75 -0.38 -5.58 18.07
C ILE A 75 0.47 -6.79 18.47
N SER A 76 1.67 -6.95 17.89
CA SER A 76 2.62 -8.01 18.28
C SER A 76 3.14 -7.89 19.72
N THR A 77 3.01 -6.71 20.36
CA THR A 77 3.35 -6.54 21.78
C THR A 77 2.28 -7.08 22.74
N LEU A 78 1.09 -7.39 22.21
CA LEU A 78 -0.03 -7.92 22.98
C LEU A 78 -0.09 -9.44 22.87
N ALA A 79 -0.36 -10.09 24.00
CA ALA A 79 -0.75 -11.49 24.04
C ALA A 79 -2.16 -11.64 23.45
N LEU A 80 -2.24 -12.21 22.25
CA LEU A 80 -3.51 -12.53 21.60
C LEU A 80 -3.80 -14.04 21.72
N PRO A 81 -5.09 -14.43 21.84
CA PRO A 81 -5.48 -15.81 21.60
C PRO A 81 -4.97 -16.30 20.24
N LEU A 82 -4.53 -17.56 20.16
CA LEU A 82 -3.91 -18.15 18.96
C LEU A 82 -4.75 -17.94 17.68
N THR A 83 -6.08 -18.04 17.81
CA THR A 83 -7.03 -17.81 16.71
C THR A 83 -6.99 -16.36 16.24
N LEU A 84 -7.11 -15.38 17.14
CA LEU A 84 -7.07 -13.96 16.82
C LEU A 84 -5.72 -13.52 16.26
N GLY A 85 -4.62 -14.03 16.82
CA GLY A 85 -3.27 -13.77 16.30
C GLY A 85 -3.10 -14.28 14.87
N GLY A 86 -3.58 -15.50 14.58
CA GLY A 86 -3.57 -16.06 13.23
C GLY A 86 -4.38 -15.23 12.22
N TRP A 87 -5.60 -14.83 12.58
CA TRP A 87 -6.44 -13.96 11.75
C TRP A 87 -5.80 -12.60 11.50
N PHE A 88 -5.18 -12.02 12.53
CA PHE A 88 -4.50 -10.74 12.42
C PHE A 88 -3.32 -10.80 11.44
N SER A 89 -2.44 -11.80 11.56
CA SER A 89 -1.31 -11.95 10.65
C SER A 89 -1.76 -12.16 9.21
N LYS A 90 -2.78 -13.01 8.98
CA LYS A 90 -3.37 -13.23 7.66
C LYS A 90 -3.95 -11.94 7.06
N GLY A 91 -4.71 -11.18 7.86
CA GLY A 91 -5.27 -9.90 7.44
C GLY A 91 -4.18 -8.86 7.15
N PHE A 92 -3.10 -8.84 7.94
CA PHE A 92 -1.96 -7.97 7.71
C PHE A 92 -1.26 -8.28 6.39
N TYR A 93 -0.93 -9.54 6.12
CA TYR A 93 -0.34 -9.93 4.83
C TYR A 93 -1.25 -9.59 3.67
N PHE A 94 -2.56 -9.88 3.78
CA PHE A 94 -3.54 -9.49 2.78
C PHE A 94 -3.51 -7.98 2.49
N LEU A 95 -3.50 -7.13 3.53
CA LEU A 95 -3.41 -5.68 3.38
C LEU A 95 -2.09 -5.24 2.70
N ILE A 96 -0.98 -5.91 2.98
CA ILE A 96 0.29 -5.63 2.29
C ILE A 96 0.18 -5.94 0.79
N PHE A 97 -0.40 -7.08 0.40
CA PHE A 97 -0.61 -7.41 -1.02
C PHE A 97 -1.52 -6.40 -1.72
N ILE A 98 -2.62 -5.99 -1.07
CA ILE A 98 -3.51 -4.95 -1.58
C ILE A 98 -2.77 -3.61 -1.73
N SER A 99 -1.90 -3.27 -0.79
CA SER A 99 -1.09 -2.04 -0.85
C SER A 99 -0.10 -2.06 -2.00
N ILE A 100 0.56 -3.20 -2.24
CA ILE A 100 1.48 -3.39 -3.37
C ILE A 100 0.72 -3.27 -4.68
N ALA A 101 -0.43 -3.91 -4.81
CA ALA A 101 -1.24 -3.84 -6.02
C ALA A 101 -1.74 -2.43 -6.30
N TRP A 102 -2.19 -1.72 -5.26
CA TRP A 102 -2.57 -0.31 -5.37
C TRP A 102 -1.39 0.55 -5.85
N PHE A 103 -0.19 0.34 -5.29
CA PHE A 103 1.02 1.02 -5.73
C PHE A 103 1.35 0.72 -7.21
N VAL A 104 1.36 -0.55 -7.61
CA VAL A 104 1.66 -0.96 -9.00
C VAL A 104 0.63 -0.39 -9.97
N ALA A 105 -0.66 -0.45 -9.63
CA ALA A 105 -1.73 0.11 -10.45
C ALA A 105 -1.59 1.64 -10.61
N ARG A 106 -1.21 2.34 -9.54
CA ARG A 106 -0.97 3.79 -9.58
C ARG A 106 0.26 4.15 -10.39
N LEU A 107 1.36 3.41 -10.21
CA LEU A 107 2.59 3.62 -10.96
C LEU A 107 2.35 3.41 -12.46
N PHE A 108 1.63 2.34 -12.82
CA PHE A 108 1.20 2.09 -14.18
C PHE A 108 0.32 3.22 -14.73
N ASP A 109 -0.62 3.74 -13.94
CA ASP A 109 -1.46 4.87 -14.35
C ASP A 109 -0.64 6.12 -14.68
N VAL A 110 0.37 6.44 -13.86
CA VAL A 110 1.28 7.57 -14.10
C VAL A 110 2.08 7.36 -15.38
N LEU A 111 2.63 6.16 -15.59
CA LEU A 111 3.37 5.85 -16.82
C LEU A 111 2.49 6.00 -18.06
N VAL A 112 1.25 5.53 -18.00
CA VAL A 112 0.31 5.69 -19.11
C VAL A 112 0.00 7.16 -19.38
N GLN A 113 -0.29 7.94 -18.33
CA GLN A 113 -0.72 9.33 -18.48
C GLN A 113 0.41 10.28 -18.90
N GLU A 114 1.60 10.11 -18.33
CA GLU A 114 2.69 11.06 -18.53
C GLU A 114 3.63 10.67 -19.68
N TYR A 115 3.71 9.38 -20.03
CA TYR A 115 4.64 8.91 -21.06
C TYR A 115 3.96 8.34 -22.31
N ILE A 116 2.91 7.52 -22.15
CA ILE A 116 2.28 6.84 -23.28
C ILE A 116 1.26 7.75 -23.98
N ALA A 117 0.35 8.36 -23.22
CA ALA A 117 -0.74 9.17 -23.76
C ALA A 117 -0.26 10.39 -24.57
N PRO A 118 0.74 11.19 -24.14
CA PRO A 118 1.20 12.32 -24.92
C PRO A 118 1.85 11.90 -26.25
N LYS A 119 2.56 10.76 -26.27
CA LYS A 119 3.17 10.23 -27.48
C LYS A 119 2.15 9.75 -28.50
N VAL A 120 1.08 9.11 -28.03
CA VAL A 120 0.00 8.64 -28.89
C VAL A 120 -0.84 9.81 -29.41
N ALA A 121 -1.17 10.79 -28.56
CA ALA A 121 -1.88 11.99 -28.97
C ALA A 121 -1.09 12.85 -29.98
N SER A 122 0.25 12.79 -29.95
CA SER A 122 1.10 13.45 -30.96
C SER A 122 1.18 12.70 -32.29
N SER A 123 0.64 11.49 -32.37
CA SER A 123 0.51 10.73 -33.62
C SER A 123 -0.88 10.94 -34.22
N GLU A 124 -1.02 10.99 -35.54
CA GLU A 124 -2.32 11.11 -36.23
C GLU A 124 -3.18 9.81 -36.16
N SER A 125 -2.99 8.98 -35.12
CA SER A 125 -3.60 7.65 -35.02
C SER A 125 -4.80 7.63 -34.08
N ASP A 126 -6.01 7.70 -34.65
CA ASP A 126 -7.29 7.53 -33.93
C ASP A 126 -7.37 6.22 -33.13
N LEU A 127 -6.65 5.19 -33.59
CA LEU A 127 -6.61 3.88 -32.95
C LEU A 127 -5.95 3.95 -31.56
N GLY A 128 -4.88 4.70 -31.42
CA GLY A 128 -4.15 4.80 -30.16
C GLY A 128 -4.97 5.46 -29.05
N ASP A 129 -5.73 6.49 -29.39
CA ASP A 129 -6.60 7.22 -28.46
C ASP A 129 -7.73 6.35 -27.92
N GLN A 130 -8.25 5.41 -28.73
CA GLN A 130 -9.27 4.45 -28.31
C GLN A 130 -8.70 3.27 -27.51
N LEU A 131 -7.49 2.81 -27.85
CA LEU A 131 -6.87 1.66 -27.19
C LEU A 131 -6.32 1.97 -25.80
N ILE A 132 -5.80 3.17 -25.57
CA ILE A 132 -5.23 3.56 -24.26
C ILE A 132 -6.21 3.32 -23.10
N PRO A 133 -7.46 3.82 -23.14
CA PRO A 133 -8.42 3.58 -22.06
C PRO A 133 -8.71 2.10 -21.82
N ILE A 134 -8.80 1.30 -22.90
CA ILE A 134 -9.09 -0.13 -22.83
C ILE A 134 -7.92 -0.87 -22.17
N ILE A 135 -6.70 -0.68 -22.70
CA ILE A 135 -5.48 -1.31 -22.17
C ILE A 135 -5.28 -0.92 -20.71
N ARG A 136 -5.48 0.37 -20.38
CA ARG A 136 -5.34 0.85 -19.00
C ARG A 136 -6.29 0.13 -18.07
N LYS A 137 -7.58 0.03 -18.43
CA LYS A 137 -8.59 -0.64 -17.62
C LYS A 137 -8.30 -2.14 -17.47
N SER A 138 -7.90 -2.80 -18.55
CA SER A 138 -7.58 -4.24 -18.56
C SER A 138 -6.37 -4.57 -17.69
N ILE A 139 -5.28 -3.80 -17.78
CA ILE A 139 -4.09 -4.01 -16.95
C ILE A 139 -4.41 -3.76 -15.47
N LYS A 140 -5.16 -2.69 -15.15
CA LYS A 140 -5.60 -2.46 -13.76
C LYS A 140 -6.46 -3.59 -13.22
N LEU A 141 -7.39 -4.11 -14.03
CA LEU A 141 -8.21 -5.25 -13.64
C LEU A 141 -7.33 -6.46 -13.35
N ALA A 142 -6.37 -6.77 -14.21
CA ALA A 142 -5.42 -7.87 -14.01
C ALA A 142 -4.62 -7.69 -12.71
N ILE A 143 -4.08 -6.49 -12.44
CA ILE A 143 -3.35 -6.19 -11.20
C ILE A 143 -4.23 -6.47 -9.97
N TRP A 144 -5.49 -6.02 -9.98
CA TRP A 144 -6.41 -6.26 -8.85
C TRP A 144 -6.78 -7.72 -8.68
N VAL A 145 -7.00 -8.46 -9.77
CA VAL A 145 -7.26 -9.90 -9.73
C VAL A 145 -6.07 -10.63 -9.13
N PHE A 146 -4.84 -10.35 -9.59
CA PHE A 146 -3.63 -10.94 -9.02
C PHE A 146 -3.43 -10.57 -7.55
N ALA A 147 -3.75 -9.34 -7.16
CA ALA A 147 -3.67 -8.90 -5.77
C ALA A 147 -4.56 -9.72 -4.85
N ILE A 148 -5.81 -9.96 -5.28
CA ILE A 148 -6.78 -10.75 -4.52
C ILE A 148 -6.33 -12.20 -4.45
N ILE A 149 -5.89 -12.79 -5.58
CA ILE A 149 -5.41 -14.17 -5.63
C ILE A 149 -4.22 -14.35 -4.70
N PHE A 150 -3.15 -13.57 -4.87
CA PHE A 150 -1.95 -13.71 -4.05
C PHE A 150 -2.18 -13.31 -2.59
N GLY A 151 -3.02 -12.30 -2.35
CA GLY A 151 -3.39 -11.91 -0.99
C GLY A 151 -4.12 -13.03 -0.26
N LEU A 152 -5.09 -13.68 -0.92
CA LEU A 152 -5.85 -14.78 -0.32
C LEU A 152 -4.99 -16.03 -0.14
N ASP A 153 -4.16 -16.37 -1.13
CA ASP A 153 -3.22 -17.50 -1.07
C ASP A 153 -2.26 -17.33 0.12
N ASN A 154 -1.67 -16.14 0.27
CA ASN A 154 -0.78 -15.83 1.38
C ASN A 154 -1.51 -15.73 2.74
N ALA A 155 -2.80 -15.38 2.74
CA ALA A 155 -3.66 -15.47 3.92
C ALA A 155 -4.08 -16.92 4.25
N GLY A 156 -3.61 -17.92 3.50
CA GLY A 156 -3.84 -19.33 3.74
C GLY A 156 -5.21 -19.82 3.29
N TYR A 157 -5.81 -19.15 2.30
CA TYR A 157 -6.96 -19.67 1.57
C TYR A 157 -6.48 -20.46 0.35
N ASP A 158 -7.14 -21.57 0.05
CA ASP A 158 -6.87 -22.33 -1.18
C ASP A 158 -7.54 -21.64 -2.36
N VAL A 159 -6.78 -20.79 -3.05
CA VAL A 159 -7.29 -20.05 -4.21
C VAL A 159 -7.35 -20.95 -5.45
N GLY A 160 -6.58 -22.05 -5.48
CA GLY A 160 -6.66 -23.06 -6.53
C GLY A 160 -8.06 -23.67 -6.63
N ALA A 161 -8.70 -23.91 -5.48
CA ALA A 161 -10.07 -24.41 -5.42
C ALA A 161 -11.12 -23.43 -6.00
N VAL A 162 -10.91 -22.11 -5.86
CA VAL A 162 -11.82 -21.07 -6.39
C VAL A 162 -11.65 -20.88 -7.90
N ILE A 163 -10.45 -21.16 -8.44
CA ILE A 163 -10.15 -21.01 -9.87
C ILE A 163 -10.50 -22.29 -10.65
N ALA A 164 -10.39 -23.46 -10.02
CA ALA A 164 -10.65 -24.75 -10.65
C ALA A 164 -12.10 -25.21 -10.57
N GLY A 165 -12.92 -24.60 -9.70
CA GLY A 165 -14.37 -24.79 -9.62
C GLY A 165 -15.12 -23.84 -10.52
#